data_AF-A0A6B0DJ41-F1
#
_entry.id   AF-A0A6B0DJ41-F1
#
_cell.length_a   1.000
_cell.length_b   1.000
_cell.length_c   1.000
_cell.angle_alpha   90.00
_cell.angle_beta   90.00
_cell.angle_gamma   90.00
#
_symmetry.space_group_name_H-M   'P 1'
#
loop_
_entity.id
_entity.type
_entity.pdbx_description
1 polymer ?
#
loop_
_entity_poly.entity_id
_entity_poly.type
_entity_poly.pdbx_seq_one_letter_code
_entity_poly.pdbx_strand_id
1 'polypeptide(L)' 'MPERLYTLKEACLLLGLHPRTIQKWDKQGKIRTVRTPGGGRGIPKLEIRRLQQKEV' A
#
# COMPACT_ATOMS: atom_id res chain seq x y z
N MET A 1 0.94 -16.16 -11.74
CA MET A 1 1.58 -14.86 -12.02
C MET A 1 1.80 -14.17 -10.68
N PRO A 2 3.04 -13.80 -10.30
CA PRO A 2 3.27 -13.09 -9.04
C PRO A 2 2.53 -11.75 -9.06
N GLU A 3 1.83 -11.44 -7.97
CA GLU A 3 1.07 -10.20 -7.86
C GLU A 3 2.03 -9.01 -7.81
N ARG A 4 1.77 -7.95 -8.60
CA ARG A 4 2.61 -6.76 -8.61
C ARG A 4 2.51 -6.06 -7.26
N LEU A 5 3.65 -5.93 -6.60
CA LEU A 5 3.81 -5.15 -5.38
C LEU A 5 4.28 -3.74 -5.73
N TYR A 6 3.60 -2.75 -5.20
CA TYR A 6 3.99 -1.35 -5.27
C TYR A 6 4.79 -0.98 -4.04
N THR A 7 5.85 -0.22 -4.23
CA THR A 7 6.56 0.43 -3.13
C THR A 7 5.65 1.45 -2.45
N LEU A 8 6.01 1.85 -1.22
CA LEU A 8 5.32 2.92 -0.51
C LEU A 8 5.19 4.19 -1.37
N LYS A 9 6.24 4.55 -2.10
CA LYS A 9 6.28 5.76 -2.95
C LYS A 9 5.31 5.65 -4.13
N GLU A 10 5.30 4.52 -4.83
CA GLU A 10 4.35 4.29 -5.93
C GLU A 10 2.90 4.26 -5.42
N ALA A 11 2.65 3.59 -4.30
CA ALA A 11 1.32 3.55 -3.69
C ALA A 11 0.82 4.95 -3.31
N CYS A 12 1.70 5.81 -2.77
CA CYS A 12 1.36 7.20 -2.45
C CYS A 12 0.99 7.99 -3.71
N LEU A 13 1.75 7.83 -4.79
CA LEU A 13 1.47 8.49 -6.07
C LEU A 13 0.14 8.03 -6.67
N LEU A 14 -0.17 6.73 -6.61
CA LEU A 14 -1.40 6.16 -7.14
C LEU A 14 -2.64 6.50 -6.32
N LEU A 15 -2.49 6.67 -5.00
CA LEU A 15 -3.58 6.99 -4.08
C LEU A 15 -3.72 8.49 -3.82
N GLY A 16 -2.75 9.31 -4.23
CA GLY A 16 -2.71 10.74 -3.88
C GLY A 16 -2.55 10.99 -2.38
N LEU A 17 -2.02 10.02 -1.64
CA LEU A 17 -1.90 10.08 -0.18
C LEU A 17 -0.47 10.40 0.25
N HIS A 18 -0.35 11.07 1.39
CA HIS A 18 0.94 11.26 2.05
C HIS A 18 1.47 9.91 2.60
N PRO A 19 2.78 9.61 2.52
CA PRO A 19 3.38 8.36 3.04
C PRO A 19 3.02 8.04 4.48
N ARG A 20 2.85 9.09 5.30
CA ARG A 20 2.44 8.95 6.71
C ARG A 20 1.05 8.34 6.87
N THR A 21 0.12 8.55 5.93
CA THR A 21 -1.22 7.95 5.93
C THR A 21 -1.14 6.45 5.74
N ILE A 22 -0.39 6.01 4.73
CA ILE A 22 -0.20 4.57 4.46
C ILE A 22 0.53 3.90 5.63
N GLN A 23 1.55 4.53 6.21
CA GLN A 23 2.23 4.00 7.40
C GLN A 23 1.31 3.90 8.62
N LYS A 24 0.41 4.87 8.83
CA LYS A 24 -0.61 4.80 9.88
C LYS A 24 -1.56 3.64 9.64
N TRP A 25 -2.03 3.44 8.41
CA TRP A 25 -2.91 2.34 8.07
C TRP A 25 -2.23 0.98 8.22
N ASP A 26 -0.95 0.88 7.85
CA ASP A 26 -0.12 -0.32 8.05
C ASP A 26 -0.01 -0.67 9.54
N LYS A 27 0.30 0.32 10.39
CA LYS A 27 0.33 0.14 11.85
C LYS A 27 -1.04 -0.20 12.45
N GLN A 28 -2.12 0.31 11.86
CA GLN A 28 -3.50 0.04 12.29
C GLN A 28 -4.06 -1.27 11.71
N GLY A 29 -3.34 -1.98 10.84
CA GLY A 29 -3.84 -3.18 10.16
C GLY A 29 -4.96 -2.91 9.15
N LYS A 30 -5.13 -1.66 8.69
CA LYS A 30 -6.19 -1.26 7.75
C LYS A 30 -5.85 -1.56 6.29
N ILE A 31 -4.56 -1.70 5.99
CA ILE A 31 -4.01 -2.00 4.66
C ILE A 31 -3.19 -3.29 4.72
N ARG A 32 -3.30 -4.10 3.67
CA ARG A 32 -2.43 -5.27 3.48
C ARG A 32 -1.08 -4.85 2.90
N THR A 33 0.00 -5.12 3.62
CA THR A 33 1.38 -4.95 3.15
C THR A 33 2.12 -6.28 3.21
N VAL A 34 3.01 -6.49 2.23
CA VAL A 34 3.96 -7.60 2.19
C VAL A 34 5.31 -7.03 2.60
N ARG A 35 5.95 -7.63 3.60
CA ARG A 35 7.32 -7.27 3.98
C ARG A 35 8.28 -8.01 3.07
N THR A 36 9.08 -7.28 2.32
CA THR A 36 10.15 -7.90 1.55
C THR A 36 11.30 -8.28 2.48
N PRO A 37 12.13 -9.28 2.13
CA PRO A 37 13.26 -9.71 2.96
C PRO A 37 14.23 -8.58 3.34
N GLY A 38 14.31 -7.52 2.53
CA GLY A 38 15.09 -6.31 2.80
C GLY A 38 14.42 -5.26 3.70
N GLY A 39 13.31 -5.59 4.38
CA GLY A 39 12.60 -4.67 5.27
C GLY A 39 11.73 -3.62 4.56
N GLY A 40 11.59 -3.73 3.23
CA GLY A 40 10.70 -2.89 2.44
C GLY A 40 9.23 -3.29 2.64
N ARG A 41 8.33 -2.34 2.37
CA ARG A 41 6.88 -2.58 2.31
C ARG A 41 6.44 -2.60 0.85
N GLY A 42 5.92 -3.73 0.41
CA GLY A 42 5.21 -3.88 -0.87
C GLY A 42 3.71 -3.88 -0.63
N ILE A 43 2.96 -3.07 -1.37
CA ILE A 43 1.50 -3.03 -1.32
C ILE A 43 0.97 -3.73 -2.57
N PRO A 44 0.16 -4.79 -2.43
CA PRO A 44 -0.40 -5.49 -3.58
C PRO A 44 -1.28 -4.59 -4.44
N LYS A 45 -1.25 -4.79 -5.76
CA LYS A 45 -2.11 -4.07 -6.72
C LYS A 45 -3.59 -4.14 -6.35
N LEU A 46 -4.07 -5.29 -5.87
CA LEU A 46 -5.46 -5.47 -5.47
C LEU A 46 -5.82 -4.53 -4.31
N GLU A 47 -4.90 -4.33 -3.38
CA GLU A 47 -5.12 -3.47 -2.22
C GLU A 47 -5.14 -1.98 -2.61
N ILE A 48 -4.28 -1.56 -3.54
CA ILE A 48 -4.35 -0.19 -4.11
C ILE A 48 -5.71 0.06 -4.76
N ARG A 49 -6.19 -0.88 -5.58
CA ARG A 49 -7.52 -0.77 -6.21
C ARG A 49 -8.64 -0.71 -5.17
N ARG A 50 -8.57 -1.53 -4.13
CA ARG A 50 -9.53 -1.52 -3.01
C ARG A 50 -9.60 -0.15 -2.33
N LEU A 51 -8.44 0.50 -2.15
CA LEU A 51 -8.35 1.82 -1.54
C LEU A 51 -8.78 2.95 -2.48
N GLN A 52 -8.58 2.82 -3.80
CA GLN A 52 -9.07 3.80 -4.77
C GLN A 52 -10.60 3.81 -4.90
N GLN A 53 -11.24 2.64 -4.76
CA GLN A 53 -12.71 2.52 -4.90
C GLN A 53 -13.47 2.89 -3.62
N LYS A 54 -12.80 2.96 -2.47
CA LYS A 54 -13.41 3.48 -1.25
C LYS A 54 -13.20 4.98 -1.21
N GLU A 55 -14.25 5.73 -1.55
CA GLU A 55 -14.43 7.06 -0.97
C GLU A 55 -14.45 6.88 0.55
N VAL A 56 -13.43 7.44 1.23
CA VAL A 56 -13.31 7.48 2.68
C VAL A 56 -14.10 8.66 3.21
#